data_AF-A0AA41NEU9-F1
#
_entry.id   AF-A0AA41NEU9-F1
#
_cell.length_a   1.000
_cell.length_b   1.000
_cell.length_c   1.000
_cell.angle_alpha   90.00
_cell.angle_beta   90.00
_cell.angle_gamma   90.00
#
_symmetry.space_group_name_H-M   'P 1'
#
loop_
_entity.id
_entity.type
_entity.pdbx_description
1 polymer ?
#
loop_
_entity_poly.entity_id
_entity_poly.type
_entity_poly.pdbx_seq_one_letter_code
_entity_poly.pdbx_strand_id
1 'polypeptide(L)'
;MKSYDCPILDEDRVVDELEKQMREGGAIVGYHGCDFFPEHWFHIVLVLRTDNSVLYKRLETRGCGEKKLKDNIQCEIFQVLYEEAIASYKEEIAHQLVSNKPEELEDNINQILKWIGQWVKDHNT
;
A
#
# COMPACT_ATOMS: atom_id res chain seq x y z
N MET A 1 11.02 -12.00 25.41
CA MET A 1 10.77 -11.54 24.03
C MET A 1 9.25 -11.56 23.83
N LYS A 2 8.55 -10.44 24.03
CA LYS A 2 7.09 -10.39 23.79
C LYS A 2 6.88 -10.33 22.28
N SER A 3 6.51 -11.48 21.72
CA SER A 3 5.90 -11.60 20.40
C SER A 3 4.70 -10.66 20.33
N TYR A 4 4.54 -9.97 19.22
CA TYR A 4 3.32 -9.23 18.96
C TYR A 4 2.13 -10.21 19.04
N ASP A 5 1.08 -9.90 19.81
CA ASP A 5 -0.22 -10.61 19.76
C ASP A 5 -0.95 -10.25 18.45
N CYS A 6 -0.26 -10.34 17.32
CA CYS A 6 -0.84 -10.20 15.99
C CYS A 6 -1.10 -11.61 15.47
N PRO A 7 -2.32 -11.92 14.99
CA PRO A 7 -2.52 -13.13 14.22
C PRO A 7 -1.59 -13.12 13.00
N ILE A 8 -0.92 -14.24 12.76
CA ILE A 8 -0.12 -14.44 11.55
C ILE A 8 -1.11 -14.51 10.39
N LEU A 9 -0.89 -13.69 9.35
CA LEU A 9 -1.69 -13.76 8.13
C LEU A 9 -1.30 -15.02 7.36
N ASP A 10 -2.30 -15.76 6.90
CA ASP A 10 -2.11 -16.87 5.97
C ASP A 10 -2.16 -16.32 4.55
N GLU A 11 -0.99 -16.02 4.00
CA GLU A 11 -0.81 -15.34 2.71
C GLU A 11 -1.41 -16.14 1.55
N ASP A 12 -1.19 -17.46 1.51
CA ASP A 12 -1.74 -18.35 0.49
C ASP A 12 -3.27 -18.31 0.49
N ARG A 13 -3.90 -18.36 1.66
CA ARG A 13 -5.36 -18.28 1.77
C ARG A 13 -5.93 -16.93 1.37
N VAL A 14 -5.19 -15.83 1.59
CA VAL A 14 -5.59 -14.50 1.11
C VAL A 14 -5.54 -14.45 -0.41
N VAL A 15 -4.48 -15.03 -1.01
CA VAL A 15 -4.35 -15.11 -2.46
C VAL A 15 -5.49 -15.92 -3.07
N ASP A 16 -5.74 -17.11 -2.53
CA ASP A 16 -6.82 -18.01 -2.99
C ASP A 16 -8.21 -17.35 -2.93
N GLU A 17 -8.51 -16.62 -1.85
CA GLU A 17 -9.81 -15.97 -1.67
C GLU A 17 -10.02 -14.80 -2.64
N LEU A 18 -8.97 -14.04 -2.94
CA LEU A 18 -9.07 -12.83 -3.78
C LEU A 18 -8.89 -13.11 -5.28
N GLU A 19 -8.26 -14.24 -5.65
CA GLU A 19 -7.90 -14.58 -7.05
C GLU A 19 -9.05 -14.39 -8.03
N LYS A 20 -10.26 -14.85 -7.67
CA LYS A 20 -11.43 -14.70 -8.56
C LYS A 20 -11.82 -13.24 -8.78
N GLN A 21 -11.85 -12.43 -7.72
CA GLN A 21 -12.23 -11.02 -7.80
C GLN A 21 -11.17 -10.20 -8.56
N MET A 22 -9.90 -10.51 -8.33
CA MET A 22 -8.79 -9.83 -9.00
C MET A 22 -8.78 -10.11 -10.50
N ARG A 23 -9.16 -11.32 -10.92
CA ARG A 23 -9.35 -11.67 -12.35
C ARG A 23 -10.52 -10.95 -13.01
N GLU A 24 -11.59 -10.65 -12.28
CA GLU A 24 -12.73 -9.87 -12.80
C GLU A 24 -12.34 -8.38 -12.99
N GLY A 25 -11.31 -7.92 -12.30
CA GLY A 25 -10.78 -6.56 -12.40
C GLY A 25 -11.59 -5.52 -11.62
N GLY A 26 -11.17 -4.24 -11.70
CA GLY A 26 -11.86 -3.13 -11.02
C GLY A 26 -11.73 -3.12 -9.49
N ALA A 27 -10.75 -3.85 -8.94
CA ALA A 27 -10.49 -3.92 -7.51
C ALA A 27 -9.43 -2.90 -7.06
N ILE A 28 -9.58 -2.39 -5.84
CA ILE A 28 -8.57 -1.59 -5.13
C ILE A 28 -8.19 -2.37 -3.87
N VAL A 29 -6.92 -2.79 -3.78
CA VAL A 29 -6.39 -3.53 -2.63
C VAL A 29 -5.57 -2.58 -1.76
N GLY A 30 -5.84 -2.59 -0.45
CA GLY A 30 -5.09 -1.83 0.54
C GLY A 30 -4.46 -2.76 1.56
N TYR A 31 -3.14 -2.89 1.53
CA TYR A 31 -2.37 -3.66 2.51
C TYR A 31 -0.99 -3.01 2.76
N HIS A 32 -0.31 -3.42 3.82
CA HIS A 32 0.97 -2.85 4.26
C HIS A 32 2.16 -3.75 3.91
N GLY A 33 1.97 -4.62 2.93
CA GLY A 33 2.93 -5.53 2.31
C GLY A 33 2.37 -5.94 0.95
N CYS A 34 3.23 -6.42 0.06
CA CYS A 34 2.85 -6.65 -1.33
C CYS A 34 3.63 -7.75 -2.05
N ASP A 35 4.64 -8.35 -1.42
CA ASP A 35 5.52 -9.37 -1.97
C ASP A 35 4.86 -10.73 -2.23
N PHE A 36 3.82 -11.07 -1.46
CA PHE A 36 3.08 -12.32 -1.62
C PHE A 36 1.94 -12.26 -2.65
N PHE A 37 1.55 -11.07 -3.11
CA PHE A 37 0.50 -10.97 -4.13
C PHE A 37 1.04 -11.33 -5.51
N PRO A 38 0.26 -12.03 -6.36
CA PRO A 38 0.68 -12.31 -7.73
C PRO A 38 0.90 -11.01 -8.54
N GLU A 39 2.07 -10.88 -9.19
CA GLU A 39 2.45 -9.67 -9.95
C GLU A 39 1.39 -9.25 -10.99
N HIS A 40 0.74 -10.23 -11.62
CA HIS A 40 -0.26 -10.01 -12.67
C HIS A 40 -1.60 -9.43 -12.19
N TRP A 41 -1.81 -9.29 -10.88
CA TRP A 41 -3.03 -8.71 -10.32
C TRP A 41 -3.13 -7.19 -10.49
N PHE A 42 -1.99 -6.49 -10.55
CA PHE A 42 -1.98 -5.04 -10.43
C PHE A 42 -1.49 -4.35 -11.70
N HIS A 43 -2.31 -3.40 -12.17
CA HIS A 43 -1.96 -2.52 -13.28
C HIS A 43 -1.19 -1.26 -12.82
N ILE A 44 -1.27 -0.94 -11.53
CA ILE A 44 -0.57 0.15 -10.86
C ILE A 44 -0.43 -0.17 -9.37
N VAL A 45 0.71 0.21 -8.78
CA VAL A 45 1.01 0.06 -7.36
C VAL A 45 1.37 1.42 -6.78
N LEU A 46 0.71 1.80 -5.69
CA LEU A 46 0.84 3.13 -5.08
C LEU A 46 1.32 2.99 -3.64
N VAL A 47 2.57 3.40 -3.39
CA VAL A 47 3.18 3.40 -2.06
C VAL A 47 2.99 4.76 -1.42
N LEU A 48 2.12 4.86 -0.42
CA LEU A 48 1.89 6.11 0.30
C LEU A 48 3.07 6.41 1.22
N ARG A 49 3.62 7.61 1.13
CA ARG A 49 4.73 8.12 1.93
C ARG A 49 4.25 9.21 2.87
N THR A 50 4.71 9.17 4.11
CA THR A 50 4.35 10.16 5.13
C THR A 50 5.58 10.54 5.93
N ASP A 51 5.78 11.83 6.16
CA ASP A 51 6.84 12.37 7.01
C ASP A 51 6.75 11.74 8.41
N ASN A 52 7.90 11.32 8.94
CA ASN A 52 7.98 10.61 10.22
C ASN A 52 7.29 11.34 11.39
N SER A 53 7.37 12.67 11.44
CA SER A 53 6.73 13.46 12.49
C SER A 53 5.21 13.43 12.42
N VAL A 54 4.65 13.35 11.19
CA VAL A 54 3.22 13.25 10.93
C VAL A 54 2.75 11.82 11.21
N LEU A 55 3.49 10.82 10.69
CA LEU A 55 3.17 9.42 10.90
C LEU A 55 3.21 9.04 12.40
N TYR A 56 4.20 9.52 13.13
CA TYR A 56 4.33 9.29 14.58
C TYR A 56 3.06 9.75 15.31
N LYS A 57 2.63 11.00 15.09
CA LYS A 57 1.42 11.56 15.71
C LYS A 57 0.16 10.75 15.35
N ARG A 58 0.04 10.32 14.09
CA ARG A 58 -1.10 9.49 13.63
C ARG A 58 -1.14 8.14 14.37
N LEU A 59 -0.01 7.46 14.47
CA LEU A 59 0.07 6.15 15.14
C LEU A 59 -0.11 6.28 16.66
N GLU A 60 0.42 7.34 17.27
CA GLU A 60 0.26 7.63 18.70
C GLU A 60 -1.22 7.88 19.04
N THR A 61 -1.91 8.67 18.21
CA THR A 61 -3.36 8.94 18.36
C THR A 61 -4.20 7.66 18.21
N ARG A 62 -3.73 6.67 17.45
CA ARG A 62 -4.36 5.35 17.32
C ARG A 62 -4.12 4.43 18.54
N GLY A 63 -3.38 4.89 19.55
CA GLY A 63 -3.08 4.10 20.74
C GLY A 63 -2.07 2.98 20.50
N CYS A 64 -1.21 3.11 19.47
CA CYS A 64 -0.15 2.13 19.24
C CYS A 64 0.84 2.15 20.42
N GLY A 65 1.16 0.97 20.96
CA GLY A 65 2.17 0.86 22.02
C GLY A 65 3.56 1.30 21.54
N GLU A 66 4.41 1.73 22.47
CA GLU A 66 5.73 2.32 22.19
C GLU A 66 6.61 1.48 21.24
N LYS A 67 6.62 0.15 21.43
CA LYS A 67 7.38 -0.76 20.55
C LYS A 67 6.84 -0.72 19.11
N LYS A 68 5.52 -0.83 18.94
CA LYS A 68 4.87 -0.78 17.62
C LYS A 68 5.11 0.57 16.94
N LEU A 69 5.06 1.66 17.69
CA LEU A 69 5.38 2.99 17.19
C LEU A 69 6.80 3.04 16.62
N LYS A 70 7.80 2.61 17.40
CA LYS A 70 9.20 2.59 16.97
C LYS A 70 9.41 1.75 15.73
N ASP A 71 8.87 0.53 15.71
CA ASP A 71 9.02 -0.39 14.58
C ASP A 71 8.39 0.18 13.30
N ASN A 72 7.19 0.78 13.38
CA ASN A 72 6.53 1.37 12.21
C ASN A 72 7.25 2.62 11.70
N ILE A 73 7.79 3.45 12.59
CA ILE A 73 8.57 4.64 12.19
C ILE A 73 9.91 4.23 11.57
N GLN A 74 10.56 3.21 12.10
CA GLN A 74 11.78 2.66 11.48
C GLN A 74 11.48 2.08 10.09
N CYS A 75 10.36 1.36 9.94
CA CYS A 75 9.89 0.86 8.65
C CYS A 75 9.74 1.97 7.60
N GLU A 76 9.11 3.10 7.97
CA GLU A 76 8.99 4.26 7.07
C GLU A 76 10.34 4.92 6.77
N ILE A 77 11.22 5.10 7.77
CA ILE A 77 12.56 5.67 7.60
C ILE A 77 13.39 4.86 6.61
N PHE A 78 13.35 3.54 6.74
CA PHE A 78 14.09 2.62 5.86
C PHE A 78 13.37 2.35 4.54
N GLN A 79 12.21 2.96 4.31
CA GLN A 79 11.45 2.84 3.06
C GLN A 79 11.12 1.38 2.70
N VAL A 80 10.96 0.52 3.71
CA VAL A 80 10.88 -0.95 3.52
C VAL A 80 9.79 -1.31 2.51
N LEU A 81 8.61 -0.72 2.62
CA LEU A 81 7.49 -1.01 1.70
C LEU A 81 7.68 -0.45 0.29
N TYR A 82 8.47 0.62 0.14
CA TYR A 82 8.81 1.11 -1.19
C TYR A 82 9.82 0.20 -1.87
N GLU A 83 10.85 -0.24 -1.14
CA GLU A 83 11.83 -1.21 -1.64
C GLU A 83 11.18 -2.55 -1.99
N GLU A 84 10.23 -3.01 -1.17
CA GLU A 84 9.45 -4.23 -1.43
C GLU A 84 8.59 -4.10 -2.69
N ALA A 85 7.93 -2.95 -2.90
CA ALA A 85 7.11 -2.72 -4.08
C ALA A 85 7.93 -2.71 -5.38
N ILE A 86 9.10 -2.05 -5.40
CA ILE A 86 9.96 -2.03 -6.60
C ILE A 86 10.70 -3.36 -6.82
N ALA A 87 10.81 -4.20 -5.80
CA ALA A 87 11.36 -5.56 -5.93
C ALA A 87 10.30 -6.56 -6.44
N SER A 88 9.02 -6.33 -6.13
CA SER A 88 7.90 -7.23 -6.45
C SER A 88 7.19 -6.87 -7.75
N TYR A 89 7.27 -5.60 -8.17
CA TYR A 89 6.60 -5.08 -9.35
C TYR A 89 7.57 -4.29 -10.22
N LYS A 90 7.21 -4.13 -11.49
CA LYS A 90 8.01 -3.32 -12.41
C LYS A 90 8.02 -1.85 -11.97
N GLU A 91 9.19 -1.23 -12.07
CA GLU A 91 9.40 0.16 -11.64
C GLU A 91 8.43 1.14 -12.33
N GLU A 92 8.04 0.87 -13.58
CA GLU A 92 7.12 1.72 -14.33
C GLU A 92 5.68 1.75 -13.79
N ILE A 93 5.28 0.77 -12.98
CA ILE A 93 3.94 0.72 -12.38
C ILE A 93 3.95 1.01 -10.88
N ALA A 94 5.13 1.10 -10.25
CA ALA A 94 5.30 1.33 -8.82
C ALA A 94 5.60 2.81 -8.53
N HIS A 95 4.62 3.54 -8.00
CA HIS A 95 4.73 4.98 -7.76
C HIS A 95 4.58 5.33 -6.27
N GLN A 96 5.27 6.38 -5.85
CA GLN A 96 5.15 6.95 -4.51
C GLN A 96 4.15 8.11 -4.51
N LEU A 97 3.30 8.18 -3.49
CA LEU A 97 2.39 9.32 -3.28
C LEU A 97 2.60 9.93 -1.90
N VAL A 98 2.74 11.25 -1.84
CA VAL A 98 2.85 11.97 -0.56
C VAL A 98 1.48 12.03 0.12
N SER A 99 1.41 11.73 1.42
CA SER A 99 0.16 11.63 2.18
C SER A 99 0.27 12.21 3.59
N ASN A 100 0.80 13.43 3.72
CA ASN A 100 0.95 14.16 4.98
C ASN A 100 -0.31 14.94 5.36
N LYS A 101 -0.99 15.56 4.40
CA LYS A 101 -2.08 16.52 4.64
C LYS A 101 -3.35 16.22 3.83
N PRO A 102 -4.52 16.76 4.23
CA PRO A 102 -5.77 16.58 3.49
C PRO A 102 -5.71 17.04 2.03
N GLU A 103 -4.98 18.11 1.74
CA GLU A 103 -4.86 18.62 0.37
C GLU A 103 -4.15 17.61 -0.55
N GLU A 104 -3.10 16.95 -0.03
CA GLU A 104 -2.39 15.90 -0.76
C GLU A 104 -3.27 14.65 -0.95
N LEU A 105 -4.17 14.36 0.00
CA LEU A 105 -5.18 13.30 -0.17
C LEU A 105 -6.12 13.63 -1.33
N GLU A 106 -6.63 14.86 -1.41
CA GLU A 106 -7.49 15.30 -2.52
C GLU A 106 -6.74 15.24 -3.86
N ASP A 107 -5.49 15.69 -3.90
CA ASP A 107 -4.62 15.61 -5.08
C ASP A 107 -4.37 14.16 -5.51
N ASN A 108 -4.12 13.25 -4.56
CA ASN A 108 -3.94 11.83 -4.83
C ASN A 108 -5.22 11.22 -5.42
N ILE A 109 -6.38 11.51 -4.84
CA ILE A 109 -7.68 11.05 -5.36
C ILE A 109 -7.87 11.53 -6.81
N ASN A 110 -7.63 12.82 -7.07
CA ASN A 110 -7.77 13.40 -8.40
C ASN A 110 -6.82 12.76 -9.43
N GLN A 111 -5.58 12.45 -9.05
CA GLN A 111 -4.61 11.77 -9.91
C GLN A 111 -5.02 10.33 -10.22
N ILE A 112 -5.43 9.57 -9.20
CA ILE A 112 -5.88 8.18 -9.34
C ILE A 112 -7.12 8.11 -10.24
N LEU A 113 -8.11 9.00 -10.04
CA LEU A 113 -9.31 9.05 -10.88
C LEU A 113 -8.99 9.37 -12.34
N LYS A 114 -8.05 10.29 -12.60
CA LYS A 114 -7.58 10.59 -13.96
C LYS A 114 -6.90 9.39 -14.59
N TRP A 115 -6.04 8.69 -13.83
CA TRP A 115 -5.35 7.49 -14.29
C TRP A 115 -6.35 6.37 -14.63
N ILE A 116 -7.31 6.08 -13.74
CA ILE A 116 -8.37 5.09 -13.98
C ILE A 116 -9.15 5.46 -15.25
N GLY A 117 -9.55 6.73 -15.38
CA GLY A 117 -10.31 7.21 -16.54
C GLY A 117 -9.54 7.10 -17.86
N GLN A 118 -8.21 7.20 -17.83
CA GLN A 118 -7.37 7.00 -19.01
C GLN A 118 -7.17 5.51 -19.30
N TRP A 119 -6.83 4.71 -18.29
CA TRP A 119 -6.63 3.27 -18.41
C TRP A 119 -7.84 2.57 -19.02
N VAL A 120 -9.04 2.91 -18.56
CA VAL A 120 -10.31 2.38 -19.08
C VAL A 120 -10.51 2.72 -20.56
N LYS A 121 -10.12 3.91 -21.02
CA LYS A 121 -10.23 4.27 -22.45
C LYS A 121 -9.26 3.46 -23.31
N ASP A 122 -8.04 3.27 -22.82
CA ASP A 122 -6.99 2.59 -23.57
C ASP A 122 -7.24 1.07 -23.69
N HIS A 123 -8.04 0.47 -22.80
CA HIS A 123 -8.28 -0.97 -22.73
C HIS A 123 -9.72 -1.41 -23.05
N ASN A 124 -10.64 -0.47 -23.34
CA ASN A 124 -12.01 -0.76 -23.80
C ASN A 124 -12.20 -0.61 -25.32
N THR A 125 -11.12 -0.69 -26.10
CA THR A 125 -11.18 -0.60 -27.57
C THR A 125 -11.10 -1.98 -28.22
#